data_AF-A0A7X5QT59-F1
#
_entry.id   AF-A0A7X5QT59-F1
#
_cell.length_a   1.000
_cell.length_b   1.000
_cell.length_c   1.000
_cell.angle_alpha   90.00
_cell.angle_beta   90.00
_cell.angle_gamma   90.00
#
_symmetry.space_group_name_H-M   'P 1'
#
loop_
_entity.id
_entity.type
_entity.pdbx_description
1 polymer ?
#
loop_
_entity_poly.entity_id
_entity_poly.type
_entity_poly.pdbx_seq_one_letter_code
_entity_poly.pdbx_strand_id
1 'polypeptide(L)' 'MAIDTRSDTWKDVSGWAKARLAKARSALESDATEHEQTLALRAQIKLLKSLLELPSAAPTKTESEVAFGIEPP' A
#
# COMPACT_ATOMS: atom_id res chain seq x y z
N MET A 1 -3.36 10.40 -10.98
CA MET A 1 -4.67 10.41 -10.28
C MET A 1 -4.35 10.34 -8.80
N ALA A 2 -4.65 11.37 -8.02
CA ALA A 2 -4.36 11.40 -6.57
C ALA A 2 -5.58 10.87 -5.80
N ILE A 3 -5.36 10.07 -4.75
CA ILE A 3 -6.43 9.58 -3.88
C ILE A 3 -6.87 10.72 -2.95
N ASP A 4 -8.16 11.03 -2.94
CA ASP A 4 -8.73 11.99 -2.00
C ASP A 4 -8.83 11.37 -0.61
N THR A 5 -7.94 11.80 0.29
CA THR A 5 -7.86 11.32 1.66
C THR A 5 -8.98 11.83 2.57
N ARG A 6 -9.77 12.82 2.14
CA ARG A 6 -10.89 13.37 2.90
C ARG A 6 -12.23 12.76 2.49
N SER A 7 -12.27 12.04 1.38
CA SER A 7 -13.46 11.30 0.93
C SER A 7 -13.90 10.28 1.99
N ASP A 8 -15.21 10.11 2.13
CA ASP A 8 -15.76 9.12 3.07
C ASP A 8 -15.36 7.70 2.68
N THR A 9 -15.29 7.41 1.37
CA THR A 9 -14.72 6.16 0.84
C THR A 9 -13.30 5.89 1.35
N TRP A 10 -12.41 6.89 1.32
CA TRP A 10 -11.05 6.70 1.82
C TRP A 10 -11.01 6.56 3.35
N LYS A 11 -11.85 7.29 4.08
CA LYS A 11 -11.96 7.13 5.54
C LYS A 11 -12.38 5.70 5.89
N ASP A 12 -13.34 5.13 5.17
CA ASP A 12 -13.81 3.76 5.38
C ASP A 12 -12.73 2.73 5.05
N VAL A 13 -12.07 2.86 3.88
CA VAL A 13 -10.99 1.96 3.46
C VAL A 13 -9.81 2.03 4.43
N SER A 14 -9.38 3.24 4.80
CA SER A 14 -8.27 3.42 5.73
C SER A 14 -8.61 2.97 7.15
N GLY A 15 -9.85 3.14 7.59
CA GLY A 15 -10.37 2.62 8.85
C GLY A 15 -10.35 1.08 8.89
N TRP A 16 -10.87 0.44 7.85
CA TRP A 16 -10.82 -1.01 7.68
C TRP A 16 -9.37 -1.53 7.69
N ALA A 17 -8.49 -0.89 6.91
CA ALA A 17 -7.09 -1.30 6.80
C ALA A 17 -6.35 -1.18 8.13
N LYS A 18 -6.57 -0.10 8.89
CA LYS A 18 -6.01 0.10 10.24
C LYS A 18 -6.50 -0.96 11.22
N ALA A 19 -7.81 -1.26 11.23
CA ALA A 19 -8.36 -2.30 12.09
C ALA A 19 -7.78 -3.69 11.78
N ARG A 20 -7.63 -4.01 10.48
CA ARG A 20 -7.05 -5.28 10.05
C ARG A 20 -5.56 -5.38 10.39
N LEU A 21 -4.83 -4.27 10.29
CA LEU A 21 -3.42 -4.18 10.63
C LEU A 21 -3.18 -4.34 12.13
N ALA A 22 -4.03 -3.75 12.98
CA ALA A 22 -4.00 -3.98 14.43
C ALA A 22 -4.22 -5.46 14.75
N LYS A 23 -5.25 -6.09 14.16
CA LYS A 23 -5.53 -7.52 14.34
C LYS A 23 -4.37 -8.41 13.90
N ALA A 24 -3.74 -8.11 12.76
CA ALA A 24 -2.60 -8.88 12.25
C ALA A 24 -1.37 -8.74 13.14
N ARG A 25 -1.11 -7.55 13.72
CA ARG A 25 -0.04 -7.34 14.69
C ARG A 25 -0.27 -8.11 15.99
N SER A 26 -1.47 -8.02 16.55
CA SER A 26 -1.81 -8.78 17.77
C SER A 26 -1.70 -10.30 17.56
N ALA A 27 -2.05 -10.79 16.37
CA ALA A 27 -1.84 -12.20 16.02
C ALA A 27 -0.35 -12.55 15.92
N LEU A 28 0.47 -11.66 15.34
CA LEU A 28 1.91 -11.87 15.22
C LEU A 28 2.64 -11.88 16.57
N GLU A 29 2.13 -11.13 17.55
CA GLU A 29 2.66 -11.08 18.92
C GLU A 29 2.21 -12.27 19.79
N SER A 30 1.35 -13.15 19.27
CA SER A 30 0.96 -14.37 19.98
C SER A 30 2.06 -15.43 19.86
N ASP A 31 2.56 -15.91 21.00
CA ASP A 31 3.64 -16.92 21.09
C ASP A 31 3.30 -18.27 20.42
N ALA A 32 2.03 -18.53 20.09
CA ALA A 32 1.57 -19.79 19.50
C ALA A 32 1.52 -19.78 17.97
N THR A 33 2.09 -18.78 17.30
CA THR A 33 1.95 -18.62 15.85
C THR A 33 3.01 -19.43 15.11
N GLU A 34 2.59 -20.42 14.33
CA GLU A 34 3.48 -21.23 13.50
C GLU A 34 4.28 -20.36 12.50
N HIS A 35 5.43 -20.87 12.04
CA HIS A 35 6.34 -20.13 11.16
C HIS A 35 5.65 -19.65 9.86
N GLU A 36 4.85 -20.50 9.22
CA GLU A 36 4.13 -20.15 7.99
C GLU A 36 3.04 -19.09 8.24
N GLN A 37 2.33 -19.20 9.37
CA GLN A 37 1.32 -18.22 9.78
C GLN A 37 1.97 -16.86 10.07
N THR A 38 3.15 -16.86 10.68
CA THR A 38 3.96 -15.66 10.92
C THR A 38 4.36 -14.99 9.60
N LEU A 39 4.80 -15.77 8.60
CA LEU A 39 5.14 -15.24 7.27
C LEU A 39 3.90 -14.63 6.57
N ALA A 40 2.76 -15.32 6.63
CA ALA A 40 1.50 -14.83 6.06
C ALA A 40 1.05 -13.52 6.73
N LEU A 41 1.12 -13.43 8.06
CA LEU A 41 0.79 -12.22 8.81
C LEU A 41 1.72 -11.05 8.47
N ARG A 42 3.04 -11.31 8.34
CA ARG A 42 4.01 -10.28 7.91
C ARG A 42 3.71 -9.77 6.49
N ALA A 43 3.38 -10.67 5.57
CA ALA A 43 2.98 -10.29 4.21
C ALA A 43 1.69 -9.45 4.22
N GLN A 44 0.69 -9.86 5.01
CA GLN A 44 -0.55 -9.11 5.17
C GLN A 44 -0.31 -7.71 5.77
N ILE A 45 0.54 -7.59 6.80
CA ILE A 45 0.90 -6.30 7.37
C ILE A 45 1.58 -5.40 6.33
N LYS A 46 2.49 -5.95 5.52
CA LYS A 46 3.16 -5.19 4.45
C LYS A 46 2.15 -4.65 3.45
N LEU A 47 1.23 -5.47 2.97
CA LEU A 47 0.18 -5.07 2.03
C LEU A 47 -0.73 -3.97 2.60
N LEU A 48 -1.17 -4.12 3.85
CA LEU A 48 -2.04 -3.13 4.50
C LEU A 48 -1.33 -1.79 4.72
N LYS A 49 -0.03 -1.79 5.00
CA LYS A 49 0.77 -0.56 5.06
C LYS A 49 0.87 0.09 3.69
N SER A 50 1.20 -0.67 2.64
CA SER A 50 1.28 -0.14 1.28
C SER A 50 -0.05 0.45 0.81
N LEU A 51 -1.19 -0.20 1.16
CA LEU A 51 -2.52 0.34 0.91
C LEU A 51 -2.68 1.72 1.55
N LEU A 52 -2.32 1.87 2.82
CA LEU A 52 -2.41 3.14 3.56
C LEU A 52 -1.46 4.23 3.03
N GLU A 53 -0.36 3.83 2.37
CA GLU A 53 0.63 4.74 1.77
C GLU A 53 0.26 5.17 0.34
N LEU A 54 -0.72 4.53 -0.32
CA LEU A 54 -1.15 4.88 -1.68
C LEU A 54 -1.46 6.37 -1.91
N PRO A 55 -2.10 7.12 -0.98
CA PRO A 55 -2.34 8.54 -1.20
C PRO A 55 -1.07 9.39 -1.18
N SER A 56 -0.01 8.89 -0.56
CA SER A 56 1.30 9.53 -0.49
C SER A 56 2.24 9.06 -1.61
N ALA A 57 1.95 7.93 -2.25
CA ALA A 57 2.62 7.45 -3.43
C ALA A 57 2.18 8.28 -4.65
N ALA A 58 2.59 9.55 -4.68
CA ALA A 58 2.46 10.36 -5.88
C ALA A 58 3.14 9.63 -7.05
N PRO A 59 2.57 9.67 -8.27
CA PRO A 59 3.28 9.20 -9.45
C PRO A 59 4.50 10.11 -9.63
N THR A 60 5.69 9.63 -9.30
CA THR A 60 6.93 10.22 -9.82
C THR A 60 6.85 10.10 -11.32
N LYS A 61 6.54 11.24 -11.95
CA LYS A 61 6.58 11.45 -13.39
C LYS A 61 8.02 11.23 -13.86
N THR A 62 8.36 10.02 -14.27
CA THR A 62 9.61 9.73 -14.99
C THR A 62 9.38 8.71 -16.10
N GLU A 63 8.38 8.97 -16.94
CA GLU A 63 8.34 8.43 -18.31
C GLU A 63 7.93 9.58 -19.23
N SER A 64 8.90 10.37 -19.66
CA SER A 64 8.83 11.23 -20.85
C SER A 64 10.22 11.81 -21.14
N GLU A 65 11.15 10.94 -21.50
CA GLU A 65 12.24 11.33 -22.42
C GLU A 65 12.52 10.13 -23.32
N VAL A 66 11.52 9.75 -24.12
CA VAL A 66 11.78 8.96 -25.32
C VAL A 66 12.40 9.93 -26.30
N ALA A 67 13.73 9.87 -26.40
CA ALA A 67 14.49 10.50 -27.47
C ALA A 67 13.95 9.99 -28.81
N PHE A 68 13.10 10.78 -29.45
CA PHE A 68 12.67 10.56 -30.83
C PHE A 68 13.01 11.83 -31.61
N GLY A 69 14.32 12.06 -31.76
CA GLY A 69 14.84 12.93 -32.80
C GLY A 69 14.65 12.24 -34.15
N ILE A 70 13.43 12.27 -34.68
CA ILE A 70 13.22 12.18 -36.12
C ILE A 70 13.12 13.63 -36.60
N GLU A 71 14.17 14.08 -37.26
CA GLU A 71 14.15 15.29 -38.08
C GLU A 71 13.90 14.87 -39.54
N PRO A 72 12.87 15.42 -40.20
CA PRO A 72 12.78 15.44 -41.66
C PRO A 72 12.70 16.89 -42.18
N PRO A 73 12.91 17.17 -43.48
CA PRO A 73 13.56 16.40 -44.55
C PRO A 73 14.96 16.90 -44.93
#